data_AF-D3AV65-F1
#
_entry.id   AF-D3AV65-F1
#
_cell.length_a   1.000
_cell.length_b   1.000
_cell.length_c   1.000
_cell.angle_alpha   90.00
_cell.angle_beta   90.00
_cell.angle_gamma   90.00
#
_symmetry.space_group_name_H-M   'P 1'
#
loop_
_entity.id
_entity.type
_entity.pdbx_description
1 polymer ?
#
loop_
_entity_poly.entity_id
_entity_poly.type
_entity_poly.pdbx_seq_one_letter_code
_entity_poly.pdbx_strand_id
1 'polypeptide(L)'
;MTYPAYIRRLFGAKAQAASSMISVVYLMGQIAGQFVACGTMAHLLGLCSFQTGIVAGGIIMILLSVSGGLSSVTITDSIQQIFITIMCVIVVPILAFSNAGGLKAVAAATDPVKMSLFQGAPSGYVIGTFLSLVLAYSCEPSFAQRIFAAKDEKSVVKETMFACLLGFLFTVPMWGAALTMPILFPEESSLVFLPLV
;
A
#
# COMPACT_ATOMS: atom_id res chain seq x y z
N MET A 1 -24.13 1.00 -2.48
CA MET A 1 -24.14 2.03 -3.54
C MET A 1 -22.74 2.09 -4.15
N THR A 2 -22.57 2.26 -5.47
CA THR A 2 -21.22 2.36 -6.08
C THR A 2 -20.72 3.80 -6.13
N TYR A 3 -19.41 4.01 -6.18
CA TYR A 3 -18.81 5.35 -6.23
C TYR A 3 -19.32 6.20 -7.42
N PRO A 4 -19.38 5.68 -8.67
CA PRO A 4 -19.97 6.46 -9.76
C PRO A 4 -21.47 6.72 -9.61
N ALA A 5 -22.22 5.81 -8.97
CA ALA A 5 -23.65 6.03 -8.71
C ALA A 5 -23.88 7.12 -7.65
N TYR A 6 -22.96 7.27 -6.69
CA TYR A 6 -22.95 8.40 -5.77
C TYR A 6 -22.69 9.72 -6.52
N ILE A 7 -21.68 9.77 -7.40
CA ILE A 7 -21.39 10.94 -8.25
C ILE A 7 -22.60 11.31 -9.13
N ARG A 8 -23.33 10.31 -9.65
CA ARG A 8 -24.58 10.54 -10.41
C ARG A 8 -25.59 11.35 -9.61
N ARG A 9 -25.78 11.06 -8.31
CA ARG A 9 -26.76 11.75 -7.47
C ARG A 9 -26.41 13.23 -7.25
N LEU A 10 -25.12 13.56 -7.26
CA LEU A 10 -24.63 14.92 -7.05
C LEU A 10 -24.55 15.73 -8.35
N PHE A 11 -24.10 15.12 -9.45
CA PHE A 11 -23.68 15.84 -10.66
C PHE A 11 -24.34 15.32 -11.95
N GLY A 12 -25.23 14.33 -11.87
CA GLY A 12 -26.00 13.80 -12.99
C GLY A 12 -25.28 12.72 -13.82
N ALA A 13 -25.92 12.30 -14.91
CA ALA A 13 -25.52 11.12 -15.69
C ALA A 13 -24.19 11.28 -16.46
N LYS A 14 -23.87 12.50 -16.92
CA LYS A 14 -22.59 12.76 -17.63
C LYS A 14 -21.39 12.57 -16.70
N ALA A 15 -21.48 13.05 -15.46
CA ALA A 15 -20.43 12.87 -14.45
C ALA A 15 -20.29 11.40 -14.00
N GLN A 16 -21.40 10.64 -13.99
CA GLN A 16 -21.35 9.20 -13.75
C GLN A 16 -20.53 8.48 -14.83
N ALA A 17 -20.74 8.79 -16.11
CA ALA A 17 -20.02 8.16 -17.21
C ALA A 17 -18.50 8.42 -17.10
N ALA A 18 -18.12 9.67 -16.88
CA ALA A 18 -16.72 10.07 -16.70
C ALA A 18 -16.07 9.36 -15.49
N SER A 19 -16.70 9.42 -14.32
CA SER A 19 -16.16 8.78 -13.11
C SER A 19 -16.10 7.26 -13.20
N SER A 20 -17.05 6.62 -13.89
CA SER A 20 -17.02 5.18 -14.14
C SER A 20 -15.81 4.79 -15.00
N MET A 21 -15.55 5.50 -16.09
CA MET A 21 -14.40 5.22 -16.96
C MET A 21 -13.07 5.40 -16.21
N ILE A 22 -12.93 6.50 -15.47
CA ILE A 22 -11.72 6.76 -14.67
C ILE A 22 -11.52 5.66 -13.63
N SER A 23 -12.58 5.25 -12.93
CA SER A 23 -12.51 4.18 -11.93
C SER A 23 -12.07 2.85 -12.54
N VAL A 24 -12.55 2.50 -13.74
CA VAL A 24 -12.17 1.25 -14.43
C VAL A 24 -10.69 1.26 -14.78
N VAL A 25 -10.19 2.35 -15.39
CA VAL A 25 -8.76 2.48 -15.73
C VAL A 25 -7.89 2.38 -14.48
N TYR A 26 -8.29 3.07 -13.42
CA TYR A 26 -7.59 3.05 -12.14
C TYR A 26 -7.53 1.64 -11.53
N LEU A 27 -8.66 0.93 -11.46
CA LEU A 27 -8.72 -0.43 -10.91
C LEU A 27 -7.94 -1.44 -11.76
N MET A 28 -7.90 -1.28 -13.09
CA MET A 28 -7.05 -2.12 -13.94
C MET A 28 -5.57 -1.95 -13.63
N GLY A 29 -5.11 -0.71 -13.39
CA GLY A 29 -3.74 -0.44 -12.99
C GLY A 29 -3.39 -1.10 -11.65
N GLN A 30 -4.30 -1.01 -10.67
CA GLN A 30 -4.14 -1.69 -9.38
C GLN A 30 -4.06 -3.21 -9.52
N ILE A 31 -4.94 -3.83 -10.31
CA ILE A 31 -4.94 -5.29 -10.53
C ILE A 31 -3.64 -5.73 -11.23
N ALA A 32 -3.19 -4.97 -12.24
CA ALA A 32 -1.92 -5.26 -12.92
C ALA A 32 -0.74 -5.22 -11.95
N GLY A 33 -0.69 -4.23 -11.05
CA GLY A 33 0.32 -4.15 -9.99
C GLY A 33 0.29 -5.37 -9.06
N GLN A 34 -0.88 -5.85 -8.66
CA GLN A 34 -1.02 -7.04 -7.82
C GLN A 34 -0.51 -8.30 -8.52
N PHE A 35 -0.78 -8.47 -9.82
CA PHE A 35 -0.26 -9.61 -10.57
C PHE A 35 1.25 -9.59 -10.69
N VAL A 36 1.85 -8.43 -10.98
CA VAL A 36 3.32 -8.28 -10.97
C VAL A 36 3.89 -8.63 -9.60
N ALA A 37 3.27 -8.16 -8.51
CA ALA A 37 3.71 -8.49 -7.16
C ALA A 37 3.67 -10.01 -6.88
N CYS A 38 2.60 -10.71 -7.30
CA CYS A 38 2.52 -12.17 -7.19
C CYS A 38 3.66 -12.87 -7.96
N GLY A 39 3.92 -12.44 -9.20
CA GLY A 39 5.02 -12.97 -10.02
C GLY A 39 6.38 -12.76 -9.39
N THR A 40 6.66 -11.54 -8.90
CA THR A 40 7.91 -11.20 -8.25
C THR A 40 8.11 -12.01 -6.98
N MET A 41 7.09 -12.12 -6.12
CA MET A 41 7.18 -12.91 -4.89
C MET A 41 7.42 -14.39 -5.17
N ALA A 42 6.72 -14.97 -6.14
CA ALA A 42 6.91 -16.37 -6.52
C ALA A 42 8.32 -16.64 -7.05
N HIS A 43 8.89 -15.69 -7.80
CA HIS A 43 10.26 -15.77 -8.29
C HIS A 43 11.30 -15.64 -7.17
N LEU A 44 11.15 -14.64 -6.30
CA LEU A 44 12.08 -14.39 -5.18
C LEU A 44 12.11 -15.53 -4.17
N LEU A 45 10.98 -16.21 -3.94
CA LEU A 45 10.89 -17.38 -3.07
C LEU A 45 11.38 -18.68 -3.73
N GLY A 46 11.81 -18.63 -4.99
CA GLY A 46 12.26 -19.82 -5.74
C GLY A 46 11.15 -20.83 -6.04
N LEU A 47 9.87 -20.43 -5.96
CA LEU A 47 8.73 -21.32 -6.16
C LEU A 47 8.50 -21.63 -7.63
N CYS A 48 8.56 -20.62 -8.50
CA CYS A 48 8.41 -20.79 -9.95
C CYS A 48 8.94 -19.57 -10.74
N SER A 49 8.87 -19.63 -12.07
CA SER A 49 9.24 -18.50 -12.93
C SER A 49 8.29 -17.31 -12.72
N PHE A 50 8.75 -16.08 -13.00
CA PHE A 50 7.93 -14.87 -12.90
C PHE A 50 6.60 -14.97 -13.68
N GLN A 51 6.65 -15.47 -14.92
CA GLN A 51 5.46 -15.64 -15.77
C GLN A 51 4.50 -16.67 -15.18
N THR A 52 5.02 -17.79 -14.69
CA THR A 52 4.18 -18.83 -14.04
C THR A 52 3.55 -18.30 -12.76
N GLY A 53 4.29 -17.51 -11.97
CA GLY A 53 3.80 -16.89 -10.74
C GLY A 53 2.65 -15.92 -10.98
N ILE A 54 2.74 -15.10 -12.05
CA ILE A 54 1.64 -14.22 -12.47
C ILE A 54 0.38 -15.04 -12.77
N VAL A 55 0.50 -16.05 -13.63
CA VAL A 55 -0.65 -16.83 -14.09
C VAL A 55 -1.28 -17.60 -12.93
N ALA A 56 -0.47 -18.30 -12.13
CA ALA A 56 -0.95 -19.06 -10.98
C ALA A 56 -1.60 -18.16 -9.93
N GLY A 57 -0.93 -17.06 -9.55
CA GLY A 57 -1.47 -16.09 -8.59
C GLY A 57 -2.76 -15.45 -9.07
N GLY A 58 -2.82 -15.06 -10.35
CA GLY A 58 -4.02 -14.48 -10.96
C GLY A 58 -5.21 -15.45 -10.95
N ILE A 59 -5.00 -16.71 -11.30
CA ILE A 59 -6.05 -17.74 -11.25
C ILE A 59 -6.59 -17.89 -9.83
N ILE A 60 -5.72 -17.99 -8.83
CA ILE A 60 -6.13 -18.13 -7.42
C ILE A 60 -6.95 -16.91 -6.97
N MET A 61 -6.48 -15.70 -7.27
CA MET A 61 -7.18 -14.46 -6.92
C MET A 61 -8.57 -14.35 -7.56
N ILE A 62 -8.69 -14.75 -8.83
CA ILE A 62 -9.98 -14.77 -9.55
C ILE A 62 -10.92 -15.80 -8.91
N LEU A 63 -10.45 -17.02 -8.64
CA LEU A 63 -11.27 -18.08 -8.03
C LEU A 63 -11.80 -17.66 -6.65
N LEU A 64 -10.94 -17.09 -5.80
CA LEU A 64 -11.33 -16.60 -4.47
C LEU A 64 -12.32 -15.43 -4.55
N SER A 65 -12.15 -14.54 -5.53
CA SER A 65 -13.05 -13.39 -5.73
C SER A 65 -14.43 -13.82 -6.23
N VAL A 66 -14.48 -14.72 -7.21
CA VAL A 66 -15.74 -15.19 -7.83
C VAL A 66 -16.54 -16.07 -6.87
N SER A 67 -15.88 -16.93 -6.09
CA SER A 67 -16.56 -17.92 -5.24
C SER A 67 -17.30 -17.33 -4.04
N GLY A 68 -16.86 -16.18 -3.52
CA GLY A 68 -17.43 -15.65 -2.28
C GLY A 68 -17.79 -14.16 -2.26
N GLY A 69 -17.57 -13.46 -3.38
CA GLY A 69 -17.93 -12.04 -3.53
C GLY A 69 -17.27 -11.14 -2.47
N LEU A 70 -17.84 -9.96 -2.24
CA LEU A 70 -17.26 -8.95 -1.34
C LEU A 70 -17.07 -9.45 0.11
N SER A 71 -17.94 -10.35 0.57
CA SER A 71 -17.86 -10.91 1.94
C SER A 71 -16.63 -11.79 2.12
N SER A 72 -16.40 -12.72 1.19
CA SER A 72 -15.21 -13.58 1.23
C SER A 72 -13.93 -12.78 1.09
N VAL A 73 -13.91 -11.83 0.16
CA VAL A 73 -12.76 -10.94 -0.05
C VAL A 73 -12.43 -10.15 1.21
N THR A 74 -13.43 -9.69 1.96
CA THR A 74 -13.19 -8.95 3.22
C THR A 74 -12.56 -9.84 4.29
N ILE A 75 -12.95 -11.11 4.37
CA ILE A 75 -12.36 -12.07 5.32
C ILE A 75 -10.91 -12.37 4.93
N THR A 76 -10.65 -12.69 3.65
CA THR A 76 -9.28 -12.99 3.19
C THR A 76 -8.36 -11.78 3.34
N ASP A 77 -8.84 -10.57 3.04
CA ASP A 77 -8.12 -9.31 3.25
C ASP A 77 -7.80 -9.08 4.74
N SER A 78 -8.74 -9.37 5.64
CA SER A 78 -8.51 -9.24 7.09
C SER A 78 -7.42 -10.19 7.59
N ILE A 79 -7.41 -11.44 7.12
CA ILE A 79 -6.39 -12.43 7.48
C ILE A 79 -5.03 -12.01 6.91
N GLN A 80 -4.99 -11.62 5.64
CA GLN A 80 -3.76 -11.17 4.98
C GLN A 80 -3.19 -9.92 5.67
N GLN A 81 -4.04 -8.99 6.10
CA GLN A 81 -3.63 -7.79 6.81
C GLN A 81 -2.95 -8.12 8.14
N ILE A 82 -3.41 -9.14 8.88
CA ILE A 82 -2.75 -9.59 10.11
C ILE A 82 -1.35 -10.12 9.81
N PHE A 83 -1.23 -10.97 8.79
CA PHE A 83 0.06 -11.54 8.38
C PHE A 83 1.04 -10.47 7.91
N ILE A 84 0.60 -9.54 7.06
CA ILE A 84 1.40 -8.41 6.58
C ILE A 84 1.83 -7.52 7.75
N THR A 85 0.92 -7.25 8.69
CA THR A 85 1.24 -6.45 9.88
C THR A 85 2.36 -7.10 10.69
N ILE A 86 2.28 -8.40 10.97
CA ILE A 86 3.34 -9.12 11.72
C ILE A 86 4.66 -9.08 10.95
N MET A 87 4.63 -9.38 9.64
CA MET A 87 5.84 -9.42 8.82
C MET A 87 6.54 -8.07 8.74
N CYS A 88 5.80 -7.00 8.47
CA CYS A 88 6.41 -5.69 8.23
C CYS A 88 6.64 -4.87 9.50
N VAL A 89 5.84 -5.04 10.56
CA VAL A 89 6.05 -4.31 11.82
C VAL A 89 7.12 -4.99 12.68
N ILE A 90 7.23 -6.32 12.63
CA ILE A 90 8.10 -7.09 13.53
C ILE A 90 9.24 -7.75 12.76
N VAL A 91 8.93 -8.66 11.85
CA VAL A 91 9.94 -9.57 11.26
C VAL A 91 10.97 -8.82 10.41
N VAL A 92 10.51 -8.03 9.45
CA VAL A 92 11.37 -7.32 8.49
C VAL A 92 12.29 -6.32 9.20
N PRO A 93 11.83 -5.43 10.10
CA PRO A 93 12.72 -4.52 10.80
C PRO A 93 13.77 -5.26 11.64
N ILE A 94 13.39 -6.31 12.39
CA ILE A 94 14.34 -7.07 13.22
C ILE A 94 15.44 -7.68 12.34
N LEU A 95 15.07 -8.33 11.24
CA LEU A 95 16.04 -8.94 10.33
C LEU A 95 16.92 -7.88 9.63
N ALA A 96 16.31 -6.78 9.19
CA ALA A 96 17.01 -5.68 8.52
C ALA A 96 18.06 -5.05 9.44
N PHE A 97 17.71 -4.73 10.68
CA PHE A 97 18.65 -4.16 11.65
C PHE A 97 19.70 -5.17 12.13
N SER A 98 19.31 -6.44 12.33
CA SER A 98 20.26 -7.49 12.73
C SER A 98 21.34 -7.72 11.66
N ASN A 99 20.94 -7.81 10.39
CA ASN A 99 21.87 -8.05 9.29
C ASN A 99 22.73 -6.83 8.99
N ALA A 100 22.26 -5.62 9.30
CA ALA A 100 23.01 -4.38 9.11
C ALA A 100 23.99 -4.06 10.25
N GLY A 101 24.23 -4.98 11.19
CA GLY A 101 25.16 -4.79 12.30
C GLY A 101 24.55 -4.05 13.51
N GLY A 102 23.22 -3.96 13.58
CA GLY A 102 22.48 -3.37 14.69
C GLY A 102 22.29 -1.85 14.58
N LEU A 103 21.50 -1.29 15.50
CA LEU A 103 21.05 0.10 15.46
C LEU A 103 22.22 1.11 15.44
N LYS A 104 23.33 0.80 16.12
CA LYS A 104 24.52 1.67 16.17
C LYS A 104 25.23 1.76 14.83
N ALA A 105 25.36 0.65 14.10
CA ALA A 105 25.98 0.63 12.79
C ALA A 105 25.13 1.41 11.77
N VAL A 106 23.81 1.23 11.83
CA VAL A 106 22.86 1.98 10.99
C VAL A 106 22.91 3.48 11.29
N ALA A 107 22.90 3.87 12.55
CA ALA A 107 22.99 5.29 12.93
C ALA A 107 24.31 5.95 12.51
N ALA A 108 25.42 5.20 12.49
CA ALA A 108 26.72 5.71 12.04
C ALA A 108 26.83 5.84 10.51
N ALA A 109 26.15 4.96 9.76
CA ALA A 109 26.17 4.96 8.30
C ALA A 109 25.10 5.87 7.66
N THR A 110 24.10 6.30 8.44
CA THR A 110 23.00 7.14 7.94
C THR A 110 23.34 8.61 8.10
N ASP A 111 23.25 9.37 7.00
CA ASP A 111 23.36 10.82 7.03
C ASP A 111 22.27 11.44 7.94
N PRO A 112 22.61 12.31 8.90
CA PRO A 112 21.64 13.01 9.75
C PRO A 112 20.52 13.72 8.97
N VAL A 113 20.79 14.18 7.74
CA VAL A 113 19.79 14.82 6.87
C VAL A 113 18.70 13.82 6.47
N LYS A 114 19.05 12.55 6.22
CA LYS A 114 18.10 11.48 5.87
C LYS A 114 17.26 10.99 7.05
N MET A 115 17.70 11.28 8.28
CA MET A 115 16.91 11.05 9.49
C MET A 115 15.95 12.20 9.82
N SER A 116 16.09 13.34 9.14
CA SER A 116 15.22 14.49 9.34
C SER A 116 13.94 14.35 8.51
N LEU A 117 12.80 14.61 9.14
CA LEU A 117 11.50 14.62 8.45
C LEU A 117 11.30 15.86 7.55
N PHE A 118 12.12 16.91 7.75
CA PHE A 118 11.91 18.23 7.14
C PHE A 118 13.15 18.82 6.47
N GLN A 119 14.36 18.32 6.77
CA GLN A 119 15.58 18.83 6.14
C GLN A 119 15.82 18.14 4.79
N GLY A 120 16.23 18.92 3.78
CA GLY A 120 16.46 18.44 2.42
C GLY A 120 15.23 18.39 1.51
N ALA A 121 14.02 18.63 2.04
CA ALA A 121 12.80 18.61 1.24
C ALA A 121 12.59 19.93 0.44
N PRO A 122 12.25 19.86 -0.87
CA PRO A 122 11.87 21.04 -1.64
C PRO A 122 10.74 21.84 -0.99
N SER A 123 10.72 23.16 -1.20
CA SER A 123 9.64 24.02 -0.72
C SER A 123 8.30 23.53 -1.28
N GLY A 124 7.38 23.16 -0.39
CA GLY A 124 6.07 22.63 -0.77
C GLY A 124 5.97 21.11 -0.85
N TYR A 125 7.05 20.35 -0.62
CA TYR A 125 7.01 18.88 -0.61
C TYR A 125 5.97 18.33 0.37
N VAL A 126 5.96 18.83 1.62
CA VAL A 126 4.98 18.39 2.64
C VAL A 126 3.54 18.63 2.18
N ILE A 127 3.25 19.80 1.62
CA ILE A 127 1.91 20.16 1.14
C ILE A 127 1.54 19.33 -0.09
N GLY A 128 2.48 19.15 -1.02
CA GLY A 128 2.30 18.35 -2.24
C GLY A 128 2.03 16.88 -1.91
N THR A 129 2.82 16.27 -1.03
CA THR A 129 2.63 14.89 -0.57
C THR A 129 1.32 14.76 0.22
N PHE A 130 1.01 15.70 1.11
CA PHE A 130 -0.27 15.70 1.83
C PHE A 130 -1.47 15.75 0.88
N LEU A 131 -1.48 16.70 -0.07
CA LEU A 131 -2.55 16.84 -1.04
C LEU A 131 -2.66 15.61 -1.94
N SER A 132 -1.52 15.07 -2.39
CA SER A 132 -1.47 13.84 -3.19
C SER A 132 -2.09 12.66 -2.44
N LEU A 133 -1.76 12.47 -1.16
CA LEU A 133 -2.30 11.38 -0.35
C LEU A 133 -3.81 11.59 -0.12
N VAL A 134 -4.23 12.78 0.30
CA VAL A 134 -5.65 13.07 0.53
C VAL A 134 -6.48 12.82 -0.72
N LEU A 135 -6.03 13.30 -1.89
CA LEU A 135 -6.73 13.09 -3.15
C LEU A 135 -6.75 11.61 -3.57
N ALA A 136 -5.62 10.91 -3.45
CA ALA A 136 -5.53 9.50 -3.78
C ALA A 136 -6.51 8.65 -2.96
N TYR A 137 -6.53 8.83 -1.64
CA TYR A 137 -7.41 8.06 -0.76
C TYR A 137 -8.89 8.48 -0.85
N SER A 138 -9.18 9.76 -1.10
CA SER A 138 -10.57 10.27 -1.17
C SER A 138 -11.30 9.84 -2.45
N CYS A 139 -10.55 9.68 -3.55
CA CYS A 139 -11.10 9.29 -4.85
C CYS A 139 -11.01 7.78 -5.10
N GLU A 140 -10.45 7.01 -4.17
CA GLU A 140 -10.27 5.57 -4.29
C GLU A 140 -11.62 4.83 -4.32
N PRO A 141 -12.00 4.20 -5.44
CA PRO A 141 -13.30 3.53 -5.56
C PRO A 141 -13.51 2.40 -4.56
N SER A 142 -12.42 1.69 -4.21
CA SER A 142 -12.42 0.54 -3.30
C SER A 142 -12.78 0.92 -1.86
N PHE A 143 -12.27 2.06 -1.37
CA PHE A 143 -12.61 2.57 -0.03
C PHE A 143 -14.06 3.03 0.04
N ALA A 144 -14.51 3.78 -0.98
CA ALA A 144 -15.90 4.22 -1.05
C ALA A 144 -16.88 3.04 -1.03
N GLN A 145 -16.58 1.94 -1.72
CA GLN A 145 -17.40 0.73 -1.69
C GLN A 145 -17.54 0.14 -0.28
N ARG A 146 -16.46 0.09 0.51
CA ARG A 146 -16.47 -0.42 1.88
C ARG A 146 -17.27 0.50 2.81
N ILE A 147 -17.08 1.81 2.69
CA ILE A 147 -17.86 2.81 3.46
C ILE A 147 -19.36 2.67 3.15
N PHE A 148 -19.74 2.53 1.88
CA PHE A 148 -21.14 2.36 1.49
C PHE A 148 -21.74 0.98 1.82
N ALA A 149 -20.92 -0.01 2.17
CA ALA A 149 -21.34 -1.34 2.58
C ALA A 149 -21.48 -1.50 4.10
N ALA A 150 -20.94 -0.54 4.87
CA ALA A 150 -20.99 -0.58 6.32
C ALA A 150 -22.41 -0.34 6.87
N LYS A 151 -22.69 -0.92 8.04
CA LYS A 151 -24.02 -0.87 8.68
C LYS A 151 -24.30 0.47 9.35
N ASP A 152 -23.30 1.04 10.02
CA ASP A 152 -23.45 2.20 10.89
C ASP A 152 -22.30 3.21 10.68
N GLU A 153 -22.63 4.50 10.64
CA GLU A 153 -21.66 5.59 10.47
C GLU A 153 -20.61 5.62 11.59
N LYS A 154 -21.03 5.44 12.85
CA LYS A 154 -20.12 5.43 14.00
C LYS A 154 -19.08 4.30 13.90
N SER A 155 -19.50 3.14 13.39
CA SER A 155 -18.62 2.00 13.18
C SER A 155 -17.61 2.31 12.08
N VAL A 156 -18.05 2.91 10.96
CA VAL A 156 -17.15 3.34 9.87
C VAL A 156 -16.07 4.28 10.37
N VAL A 157 -16.42 5.31 11.14
CA VAL A 157 -15.43 6.27 11.66
C VAL A 157 -14.42 5.58 12.55
N LYS A 158 -14.87 4.74 13.48
CA LYS A 158 -13.99 4.00 14.38
C LYS A 158 -13.06 3.04 13.63
N GLU A 159 -13.59 2.30 12.67
CA GLU A 159 -12.83 1.36 11.83
C GLU A 159 -11.81 2.09 10.95
N THR A 160 -12.20 3.22 10.37
CA THR A 160 -11.30 4.05 9.55
C THR A 160 -10.18 4.63 10.42
N MET A 161 -10.49 5.15 11.61
CA MET A 161 -9.46 5.64 12.54
C MET A 161 -8.51 4.52 12.99
N PHE A 162 -9.03 3.32 13.22
CA PHE A 162 -8.21 2.16 13.55
C PHE A 162 -7.30 1.77 12.37
N ALA A 163 -7.80 1.79 11.14
CA ALA A 163 -7.00 1.55 9.94
C ALA A 163 -5.90 2.62 9.76
N CYS A 164 -6.19 3.89 10.02
CA CYS A 164 -5.19 4.96 10.01
C CYS A 164 -4.11 4.74 11.06
N LEU A 165 -4.48 4.31 12.28
CA LEU A 165 -3.53 4.01 13.35
C LEU A 165 -2.61 2.84 12.96
N LEU A 166 -3.17 1.77 12.39
CA LEU A 166 -2.37 0.64 11.88
C LEU A 166 -1.44 1.07 10.74
N GLY A 167 -1.91 1.91 9.81
CA GLY A 167 -1.07 2.46 8.74
C GLY A 167 0.10 3.29 9.28
N PHE A 168 -0.14 4.09 10.32
CA PHE A 168 0.93 4.83 10.99
C PHE A 168 1.94 3.90 11.66
N LEU A 169 1.45 2.86 12.36
CA LEU A 169 2.29 1.86 13.02
C LEU A 169 3.13 1.05 12.00
N PHE A 170 2.65 0.88 10.78
CA PHE A 170 3.39 0.24 9.69
C PHE A 170 4.51 1.12 9.14
N THR A 171 4.27 2.43 9.08
CA THR A 171 5.18 3.39 8.45
C THR A 171 6.49 3.52 9.22
N VAL A 172 6.45 3.67 10.55
CA VAL A 172 7.67 3.91 11.35
C VAL A 172 8.70 2.77 11.28
N PRO A 173 8.33 1.49 11.49
CA PRO A 173 9.28 0.38 11.42
C PRO A 173 9.81 0.14 10.01
N MET A 174 8.97 0.36 8.98
CA MET A 174 9.39 0.22 7.59
C MET A 174 10.35 1.33 7.16
N TRP A 175 10.10 2.57 7.57
CA TRP A 175 11.05 3.67 7.43
C TRP A 175 12.32 3.47 8.26
N GLY A 176 12.28 2.73 9.37
CA GLY A 176 13.48 2.31 10.08
C GLY A 176 14.28 1.26 9.30
N ALA A 177 13.61 0.19 8.84
CA ALA A 177 14.22 -0.90 8.07
C ALA A 177 14.84 -0.40 6.76
N ALA A 178 14.17 0.54 6.11
CA ALA A 178 14.65 1.32 5.00
C ALA A 178 16.06 1.91 5.16
N LEU A 179 16.38 2.45 6.35
CA LEU A 179 17.68 3.09 6.61
C LEU A 179 18.83 2.08 6.60
N THR A 180 18.54 0.78 6.66
CA THR A 180 19.56 -0.27 6.58
C THR A 180 19.94 -0.63 5.14
N MET A 181 19.14 -0.21 4.14
CA MET A 181 19.38 -0.50 2.72
C MET A 181 20.77 -0.07 2.22
N PRO A 182 21.32 1.10 2.55
CA PRO A 182 22.67 1.49 2.09
C PRO A 182 23.78 0.56 2.59
N ILE A 183 23.57 -0.13 3.72
CA ILE A 183 24.52 -1.10 4.28
C ILE A 183 24.32 -2.47 3.63
N LEU A 184 23.06 -2.90 3.47
CA LEU A 184 22.72 -4.23 2.98
C LEU A 184 22.84 -4.36 1.45
N PHE A 185 22.51 -3.30 0.72
CA PHE A 185 22.47 -3.27 -0.74
C PHE A 185 23.09 -1.96 -1.27
N PRO A 186 24.41 -1.80 -1.14
CA PRO A 186 25.09 -0.56 -1.53
C PRO A 186 24.91 -0.20 -3.01
N GLU A 187 24.74 -1.20 -3.90
CA GLU A 187 24.60 -1.00 -5.35
C GLU A 187 23.21 -0.50 -5.80
N GLU A 188 22.14 -0.77 -5.05
CA GLU A 188 20.75 -0.38 -5.40
C GLU A 188 20.25 0.89 -4.70
N SER A 189 21.09 1.46 -3.82
CA SER A 189 20.71 2.52 -2.88
C SER A 189 20.31 3.87 -3.52
N SER A 190 20.52 4.06 -4.82
CA SER A 190 20.20 5.30 -5.56
C SER A 190 18.75 5.40 -6.06
N LEU A 191 18.03 4.29 -6.18
CA LEU A 191 16.76 4.27 -6.92
C LEU A 191 15.48 4.37 -6.05
N VAL A 192 15.57 4.14 -4.74
CA VAL A 192 14.37 3.80 -3.96
C VAL A 192 14.08 4.71 -2.76
N PHE A 193 15.07 5.44 -2.21
CA PHE A 193 14.91 5.93 -0.83
C PHE A 193 14.55 7.40 -0.57
N LEU A 194 14.17 8.20 -1.58
CA LEU A 194 13.34 9.42 -1.49
C LEU A 194 13.60 10.29 -2.73
N PRO A 195 12.58 10.87 -3.38
CA PRO A 195 12.78 11.96 -4.34
C PRO A 195 13.09 13.27 -3.59
N LEU A 196 14.07 13.23 -2.67
CA LEU A 196 14.58 14.40 -1.95
C LEU A 196 16.03 14.73 -2.30
N VAL A 197 16.50 14.27 -3.47
CA VAL A 197 17.43 14.90 -4.43
C VAL A 197 17.72 13.87 -5.52
#